data_AF-W9CKU1-F1
#
_entry.id   AF-W9CKU1-F1
#
_cell.length_a   1.000
_cell.length_b   1.000
_cell.length_c   1.000
_cell.angle_alpha   90.00
_cell.angle_beta   90.00
_cell.angle_gamma   90.00
#
_symmetry.space_group_name_H-M   'P 1'
#
loop_
_entity.id
_entity.type
_entity.pdbx_description
1 polymer ?
#
loop_
_entity_poly.entity_id
_entity_poly.type
_entity_poly.pdbx_seq_one_letter_code
_entity_poly.pdbx_strand_id
1 'polypeptide(L)'
;MFYSDSTNLLYVSGTNDWGRLTQGGHNSEANMLFYRVLTTGSTLATWASALTLSTVWASLAHTLQSSINKQLFSHSTSAFVDSDTSPTIYPQDANSLALAYGISPLNTTSLISQQLLTNWDPIGAISPEPPPTTSTSTPPPSK
;
A
#
# COMPACT_ATOMS: atom_id res chain seq x y z
N MET A 1 5.67 12.83 -11.44
CA MET A 1 6.14 11.87 -12.47
C MET A 1 6.48 10.58 -11.74
N PHE A 2 6.26 9.43 -12.36
CA PHE A 2 6.58 8.13 -11.76
C PHE A 2 7.62 7.40 -12.61
N TYR A 3 8.57 6.73 -11.97
CA TYR A 3 9.52 5.84 -12.63
C TYR A 3 9.91 4.70 -11.69
N SER A 4 10.33 3.57 -12.24
CA SER A 4 10.95 2.50 -11.46
C SER A 4 12.46 2.72 -11.43
N ASP A 5 13.06 2.64 -10.25
CA ASP A 5 14.50 2.77 -10.06
C ASP A 5 15.17 1.43 -9.71
N SER A 6 16.41 1.44 -9.22
CA SER A 6 17.14 0.23 -8.84
C SER A 6 16.48 -0.59 -7.72
N THR A 7 15.53 -0.02 -6.98
CA THR A 7 14.75 -0.71 -5.95
C THR A 7 13.63 -1.57 -6.54
N ASN A 8 13.31 -1.41 -7.83
CA ASN A 8 12.14 -1.95 -8.51
C ASN A 8 10.79 -1.52 -7.91
N LEU A 9 10.78 -0.46 -7.10
CA LEU A 9 9.57 0.22 -6.66
C LEU A 9 9.30 1.40 -7.58
N LEU A 10 8.02 1.80 -7.64
CA LEU A 10 7.58 3.06 -8.21
C LEU A 10 8.01 4.19 -7.28
N TYR A 11 8.82 5.12 -7.77
CA TYR A 11 9.12 6.37 -7.08
C TYR A 11 8.08 7.44 -7.44
N VAL A 12 7.44 8.00 -6.42
CA VAL A 12 6.43 9.05 -6.53
C VAL A 12 7.10 10.41 -6.30
N SER A 13 7.24 11.20 -7.37
CA SER A 13 7.74 12.58 -7.28
C SER A 13 6.62 13.62 -7.15
N GLY A 14 5.36 13.18 -7.28
CA GLY A 14 4.19 14.06 -7.20
C GLY A 14 3.87 14.39 -5.75
N THR A 15 3.40 15.61 -5.51
CA THR A 15 3.04 16.10 -4.17
C THR A 15 1.54 16.02 -3.89
N ASN A 16 0.74 15.63 -4.88
CA ASN A 16 -0.72 15.62 -4.77
C ASN A 16 -1.20 14.23 -4.39
N ASP A 17 -1.81 14.13 -3.22
CA ASP A 17 -2.49 12.95 -2.72
C ASP A 17 -3.62 13.41 -1.77
N TRP A 18 -4.69 12.63 -1.68
CA TRP A 18 -5.88 13.02 -0.96
C TRP A 18 -5.61 13.10 0.55
N GLY A 19 -5.87 14.27 1.13
CA GLY A 19 -5.90 14.45 2.58
C GLY A 19 -4.53 14.42 3.28
N ARG A 20 -3.40 14.45 2.56
CA ARG A 20 -2.05 14.37 3.14
C ARG A 20 -1.29 15.70 3.07
N LEU A 21 -0.48 15.97 4.10
CA LEU A 21 0.49 17.10 4.08
C LEU A 21 1.80 16.71 3.39
N THR A 22 2.14 15.43 3.42
CA THR A 22 3.36 14.88 2.84
C THR A 22 3.03 13.61 2.08
N GLN A 23 3.55 13.51 0.86
CA GLN A 23 3.51 12.34 0.01
C GLN A 23 4.80 12.30 -0.81
N GLY A 24 5.17 11.13 -1.32
CA GLY A 24 6.26 10.93 -2.25
C GLY A 24 7.12 9.73 -1.89
N GLY A 25 8.31 9.67 -2.50
CA GLY A 25 9.23 8.55 -2.29
C GLY A 25 8.68 7.26 -2.86
N HIS A 26 9.09 6.13 -2.31
CA HIS A 26 8.50 4.83 -2.62
C HIS A 26 7.22 4.63 -1.81
N ASN A 27 6.18 5.40 -2.15
CA ASN A 27 4.89 5.34 -1.47
C ASN A 27 4.22 3.96 -1.64
N SER A 28 3.79 3.37 -0.53
CA SER A 28 3.23 2.01 -0.50
C SER A 28 1.92 1.90 -1.27
N GLU A 29 0.99 2.83 -1.10
CA GLU A 29 -0.33 2.81 -1.76
C GLU A 29 -0.20 2.89 -3.28
N ALA A 30 0.60 3.82 -3.80
CA ALA A 30 0.89 3.95 -5.22
C ALA A 30 1.54 2.68 -5.80
N ASN A 31 2.47 2.06 -5.06
CA ASN A 31 3.10 0.80 -5.46
C ASN A 31 2.09 -0.37 -5.49
N MET A 32 1.16 -0.43 -4.54
CA MET A 32 0.11 -1.45 -4.49
C MET A 32 -0.92 -1.28 -5.61
N LEU A 33 -1.30 -0.03 -5.92
CA LEU A 33 -2.12 0.28 -7.09
C LEU A 33 -1.40 -0.10 -8.39
N PHE A 34 -0.09 0.17 -8.49
CA PHE A 34 0.68 -0.20 -9.67
C PHE A 34 0.78 -1.72 -9.85
N TYR A 35 0.96 -2.48 -8.76
CA TYR A 35 0.86 -3.93 -8.78
C TYR A 35 -0.51 -4.40 -9.31
N ARG A 36 -1.61 -3.78 -8.86
CA ARG A 36 -2.94 -4.12 -9.35
C ARG A 36 -3.12 -3.80 -10.84
N VAL A 37 -2.58 -2.69 -11.31
CA VAL A 37 -2.57 -2.33 -12.73
C VAL A 37 -1.82 -3.37 -13.55
N LEU A 38 -0.63 -3.80 -13.12
CA LEU A 38 0.17 -4.79 -13.84
C LEU A 38 -0.51 -6.16 -13.91
N THR A 39 -1.07 -6.65 -12.78
CA THR A 39 -1.78 -7.94 -12.74
C THR A 39 -3.06 -7.93 -13.56
N THR A 40 -3.84 -6.86 -13.47
CA THR A 40 -5.06 -6.68 -14.28
C THR A 40 -4.69 -6.55 -15.76
N GLY A 41 -3.68 -5.75 -16.08
CA GLY A 41 -3.17 -5.57 -17.44
C GLY A 41 -2.71 -6.89 -18.05
N SER A 42 -1.96 -7.71 -17.31
CA SER A 42 -1.54 -9.05 -17.77
C SER A 42 -2.75 -9.92 -18.15
N THR A 43 -3.80 -9.91 -17.32
CA THR A 43 -5.05 -10.65 -17.59
C THR A 43 -5.74 -10.15 -18.86
N LEU A 44 -5.86 -8.83 -19.03
CA LEU A 44 -6.45 -8.22 -20.23
C LEU A 44 -5.61 -8.53 -21.49
N ALA A 45 -4.27 -8.49 -21.39
CA ALA A 45 -3.38 -8.85 -22.48
C ALA A 45 -3.56 -10.30 -22.92
N THR A 46 -3.79 -11.22 -21.97
CA THR A 46 -4.13 -12.61 -22.29
C THR A 46 -5.43 -12.68 -23.10
N TRP A 47 -6.48 -11.97 -22.69
CA TRP A 47 -7.76 -11.94 -23.43
C TRP A 47 -7.63 -11.31 -24.82
N ALA A 48 -6.76 -10.31 -24.96
CA ALA A 48 -6.45 -9.66 -26.24
C ALA A 48 -5.46 -10.46 -27.12
N SER A 49 -5.07 -11.69 -26.72
CA SER A 49 -4.05 -12.50 -27.40
C SER A 49 -2.67 -11.82 -27.51
N ALA A 50 -2.38 -10.82 -26.68
CA ALA A 50 -1.11 -10.12 -26.59
C ALA A 50 -0.18 -10.81 -25.57
N LEU A 51 0.16 -12.09 -25.82
CA LEU A 51 0.82 -12.96 -24.84
C LEU A 51 2.18 -12.43 -24.35
N THR A 52 2.98 -11.81 -25.23
CA THR A 52 4.24 -11.18 -24.84
C THR A 52 4.04 -10.10 -23.78
N LEU A 53 3.03 -9.23 -23.95
CA LEU A 53 2.71 -8.19 -22.96
C LEU A 53 2.19 -8.81 -21.65
N SER A 54 1.38 -9.87 -21.76
CA SER A 54 0.90 -10.60 -20.58
C SER A 54 2.05 -11.13 -19.73
N THR A 55 3.03 -11.79 -20.35
CA THR A 55 4.23 -12.31 -19.66
C THR A 55 5.07 -11.19 -19.05
N VAL A 56 5.30 -10.11 -19.80
CA VAL A 56 6.09 -8.95 -19.31
C VAL A 56 5.42 -8.33 -18.07
N TRP A 57 4.12 -8.03 -18.14
CA TRP A 57 3.42 -7.39 -17.03
C TRP A 57 3.27 -8.31 -15.81
N ALA A 58 3.08 -9.62 -16.01
CA ALA A 58 3.11 -10.59 -14.92
C ALA A 58 4.48 -10.64 -14.22
N SER A 59 5.57 -10.63 -15.00
CA SER A 59 6.93 -10.62 -14.44
C SER A 59 7.22 -9.33 -13.68
N LEU A 60 6.81 -8.17 -14.21
CA LEU A 60 6.93 -6.89 -13.52
C LEU A 60 6.12 -6.87 -12.21
N ALA A 61 4.89 -7.40 -12.22
CA ALA A 61 4.06 -7.49 -11.02
C ALA A 61 4.72 -8.35 -9.93
N HIS A 62 5.30 -9.50 -10.29
CA HIS A 62 6.00 -10.38 -9.35
C HIS A 62 7.24 -9.71 -8.73
N THR A 63 8.05 -9.04 -9.56
CA THR A 63 9.23 -8.28 -9.10
C THR A 63 8.82 -7.13 -8.18
N LEU A 64 7.76 -6.41 -8.53
CA LEU A 64 7.22 -5.31 -7.74
C LEU A 64 6.70 -5.79 -6.39
N GLN A 65 5.88 -6.85 -6.36
CA GLN A 65 5.39 -7.45 -5.11
C GLN A 65 6.53 -7.85 -4.18
N SER A 66 7.55 -8.52 -4.73
CA SER A 66 8.74 -8.93 -3.97
C SER A 66 9.45 -7.71 -3.37
N SER A 67 9.54 -6.61 -4.13
CA SER A 67 10.20 -5.38 -3.70
C SER A 67 9.39 -4.63 -2.65
N ILE A 68 8.06 -4.57 -2.79
CA ILE A 68 7.13 -4.00 -1.80
C ILE A 68 7.29 -4.75 -0.46
N ASN A 69 7.19 -6.08 -0.49
CA ASN A 69 7.29 -6.91 0.70
C ASN A 69 8.66 -6.82 1.38
N LYS A 70 9.73 -6.67 0.59
CA LYS A 70 11.09 -6.58 1.14
C LYS A 70 11.39 -5.22 1.78
N GLN A 71 10.88 -4.14 1.21
CA GLN A 71 11.35 -2.79 1.52
C GLN A 71 10.34 -1.96 2.31
N LEU A 72 9.04 -2.23 2.16
CA LEU A 72 7.98 -1.41 2.73
C LEU A 72 7.20 -2.14 3.84
N PHE A 73 7.40 -3.44 4.03
CA PHE A 73 6.75 -4.19 5.11
C PHE A 73 7.56 -4.13 6.40
N SER A 74 6.93 -3.67 7.48
CA SER A 74 7.49 -3.70 8.83
C SER A 74 7.07 -4.98 9.55
N HIS A 75 8.03 -5.88 9.79
CA HIS A 75 7.78 -7.11 10.54
C HIS A 75 7.45 -6.86 12.02
N SER A 76 7.94 -5.77 12.62
CA SER A 76 7.66 -5.46 14.03
C SER A 76 6.21 -5.02 14.24
N THR A 77 5.63 -4.30 13.28
CA THR A 77 4.26 -3.78 13.34
C THR A 77 3.28 -4.66 12.56
N SER A 78 3.79 -5.63 11.80
CA SER A 78 3.00 -6.46 10.89
C SER A 78 2.15 -5.64 9.92
N ALA A 79 2.72 -4.56 9.38
CA ALA A 79 2.05 -3.64 8.46
C ALA A 79 3.04 -2.99 7.49
N PHE A 80 2.53 -2.51 6.37
CA PHE A 80 3.26 -1.67 5.44
C PHE A 80 3.38 -0.26 5.99
N VAL A 81 4.57 0.32 5.87
CA VAL A 81 4.81 1.74 6.15
C VAL A 81 4.24 2.60 5.04
N ASP A 82 4.16 3.90 5.26
CA ASP A 82 3.64 4.85 4.29
C ASP A 82 4.54 5.02 3.06
N SER A 83 5.83 5.22 3.31
CA SER A 83 6.88 5.23 2.31
C SER A 83 8.22 4.92 2.95
N ASP A 84 9.26 4.74 2.14
CA ASP A 84 10.65 4.67 2.58
C ASP A 84 11.14 5.94 3.30
N THR A 85 10.52 7.09 3.02
CA THR A 85 10.81 8.37 3.69
C THR A 85 9.94 8.66 4.90
N SER A 86 8.83 7.94 5.07
CA SER A 86 7.89 8.05 6.19
C SER A 86 7.66 6.69 6.88
N PRO A 87 8.70 6.06 7.46
CA PRO A 87 8.64 4.68 7.94
C PRO A 87 7.88 4.48 9.26
N THR A 88 7.39 5.56 9.87
CA THR A 88 6.70 5.53 11.18
C THR A 88 5.19 5.59 11.07
N ILE A 89 4.65 5.82 9.87
CA ILE A 89 3.21 5.84 9.60
C ILE A 89 2.85 4.52 8.93
N TYR A 90 1.77 3.89 9.41
CA TYR A 90 1.22 2.64 8.87
C TYR A 90 -0.18 2.93 8.33
N PRO A 91 -0.29 3.37 7.07
CA PRO A 91 -1.50 4.05 6.60
C PRO A 91 -2.62 3.04 6.35
N GLN A 92 -3.87 3.50 6.51
CA GLN A 92 -5.04 2.64 6.34
C GLN A 92 -5.19 2.19 4.87
N ASP A 93 -4.90 3.09 3.93
CA ASP A 93 -5.02 2.86 2.49
C ASP A 93 -4.14 1.69 2.01
N ALA A 94 -2.82 1.77 2.17
CA ALA A 94 -1.88 0.77 1.71
C ALA A 94 -2.14 -0.56 2.40
N ASN A 95 -2.33 -0.59 3.72
CA ASN A 95 -2.58 -1.85 4.41
C ASN A 95 -3.90 -2.51 4.00
N SER A 96 -4.94 -1.73 3.68
CA SER A 96 -6.20 -2.24 3.12
C SER A 96 -6.02 -2.77 1.69
N LEU A 97 -5.29 -2.04 0.84
CA LEU A 97 -4.98 -2.46 -0.54
C LEU A 97 -4.11 -3.72 -0.58
N ALA A 98 -3.19 -3.87 0.36
CA ALA A 98 -2.36 -5.07 0.48
C ALA A 98 -3.22 -6.33 0.67
N LEU A 99 -4.24 -6.24 1.52
CA LEU A 99 -5.22 -7.32 1.73
C LEU A 99 -6.11 -7.50 0.49
N ALA A 100 -6.64 -6.41 -0.07
CA ALA A 100 -7.56 -6.46 -1.21
C ALA A 100 -6.90 -7.06 -2.47
N TYR A 101 -5.61 -6.84 -2.67
CA TYR A 101 -4.86 -7.29 -3.85
C TYR A 101 -3.95 -8.49 -3.59
N GLY A 102 -3.93 -9.02 -2.37
CA GLY A 102 -3.15 -10.22 -2.03
C GLY A 102 -1.63 -10.00 -2.13
N ILE A 103 -1.15 -8.82 -1.76
CA ILE A 103 0.27 -8.43 -1.85
C ILE A 103 1.07 -8.98 -0.66
N SER A 104 0.41 -9.10 0.50
CA SER A 104 0.96 -9.43 1.81
C SER A 104 1.98 -10.59 1.81
N PRO A 105 3.05 -10.50 2.62
CA PRO A 105 3.92 -11.65 2.86
C PRO A 105 3.16 -12.86 3.39
N LEU A 106 3.71 -14.06 3.16
CA LEU A 106 3.10 -15.31 3.62
C LEU A 106 2.78 -15.26 5.12
N ASN A 107 1.58 -15.73 5.48
CA ASN A 107 1.07 -15.82 6.85
C ASN A 107 0.93 -14.47 7.59
N THR A 108 0.94 -13.32 6.89
CA THR A 108 0.78 -12.00 7.54
C THR A 108 -0.60 -11.37 7.36
N THR A 109 -1.45 -11.92 6.49
CA THR A 109 -2.79 -11.37 6.18
C THR A 109 -3.64 -11.10 7.42
N SER A 110 -3.71 -12.05 8.37
CA SER A 110 -4.46 -11.87 9.61
C SER A 110 -3.81 -10.86 10.57
N LEU A 111 -2.49 -10.70 10.52
CA LEU A 111 -1.76 -9.74 11.35
C LEU A 111 -1.97 -8.31 10.83
N ILE A 112 -1.88 -8.10 9.51
CA ILE A 112 -2.20 -6.83 8.87
C ILE A 112 -3.66 -6.44 9.17
N SER A 113 -4.59 -7.40 9.08
CA SER A 113 -5.99 -7.15 9.42
C SER A 113 -6.19 -6.74 10.88
N GLN A 114 -5.43 -7.32 11.82
CA GLN A 114 -5.48 -6.92 13.23
C GLN A 114 -4.90 -5.52 13.42
N GLN A 115 -3.79 -5.20 12.74
CA GLN A 115 -3.18 -3.88 12.79
C GLN A 115 -4.12 -2.79 12.24
N LEU A 116 -4.85 -3.06 11.15
CA LEU A 116 -5.86 -2.13 10.62
C LEU A 116 -6.97 -1.82 11.65
N LEU A 117 -7.36 -2.81 12.47
CA LEU A 117 -8.40 -2.65 13.49
C LEU A 117 -7.94 -1.78 14.68
N THR A 118 -6.65 -1.59 14.91
CA THR A 118 -6.17 -0.69 15.98
C THR A 118 -6.49 0.78 15.70
N ASN A 119 -6.80 1.09 14.44
CA ASN A 119 -7.13 2.43 13.97
C ASN A 119 -8.64 2.68 13.93
N TRP A 120 -9.48 1.78 14.46
CA TRP A 120 -10.93 1.93 14.43
C TRP A 120 -11.46 2.67 15.67
N ASP A 121 -12.45 3.51 15.44
CA ASP A 121 -13.29 4.12 16.47
C ASP A 121 -14.75 3.60 16.36
N PRO A 122 -15.71 4.10 17.16
CA PRO A 122 -17.09 3.65 17.09
C PRO A 122 -17.82 3.89 15.76
N ILE A 123 -17.32 4.79 14.90
CA ILE A 123 -17.96 5.14 13.62
C ILE A 123 -17.20 4.58 12.40
N GLY A 124 -15.93 4.20 12.55
CA GLY A 124 -15.19 3.49 11.50
C GLY A 124 -13.67 3.59 11.62
N ALA A 125 -13.01 3.33 10.49
CA ALA A 125 -11.57 3.42 10.36
C ALA A 125 -11.11 4.89 10.38
N ILE A 126 -10.18 5.21 11.29
CA ILE A 126 -9.44 6.48 11.29
C ILE A 126 -8.15 6.27 10.49
N SER A 127 -7.89 7.17 9.55
CA SER A 127 -6.64 7.22 8.80
C SER A 127 -5.54 7.90 9.64
N PRO A 128 -4.38 7.25 9.88
CA PRO A 128 -3.25 7.87 10.60
C PRO A 128 -2.37 8.78 9.72
N GLU A 129 -2.47 8.69 8.40
CA GLU A 129 -1.70 9.49 7.43
C GLU A 129 -2.05 10.99 7.28
N PRO A 130 -3.30 11.44 7.45
CA PRO A 130 -3.63 12.86 7.46
C PRO A 130 -3.14 13.50 8.75
N PRO A 131 -2.84 14.81 8.77
CA PRO A 131 -2.67 15.51 10.03
C PRO A 131 -3.93 15.38 10.89
N PRO A 132 -3.80 15.35 12.23
CA PRO A 132 -4.94 15.28 13.13
C PRO A 132 -5.91 16.42 12.82
N THR A 133 -7.10 16.09 12.33
CA THR A 133 -8.20 17.07 12.27
C THR A 133 -8.79 17.17 13.67
N THR A 134 -9.08 18.39 14.14
CA THR A 134 -9.61 18.66 15.48
C THR A 134 -11.04 18.12 15.72
N SER A 135 -11.52 17.14 14.94
CA SER A 135 -12.90 16.66 14.94
C SER A 135 -13.12 15.19 15.23
N THR A 136 -12.09 14.39 15.55
CA THR A 136 -12.32 13.02 16.05
C THR A 136 -12.36 13.03 17.57
N SER A 137 -13.57 12.79 18.08
CA SER A 137 -13.95 12.71 19.49
C SER A 137 -12.96 11.91 20.33
N THR A 138 -12.61 12.47 21.48
CA THR A 138 -12.04 11.75 22.62
C THR A 138 -12.75 10.42 22.84
N PRO A 139 -12.03 9.29 22.99
CA PRO A 139 -12.64 8.02 23.36
C PRO A 139 -13.40 8.17 24.69
N PRO A 140 -14.58 7.57 24.87
CA PRO A 140 -15.19 7.50 26.18
C PRO A 140 -14.30 6.65 27.10
N PRO A 141 -14.20 6.98 28.40
CA PRO A 141 -13.40 6.21 29.34
C PRO A 141 -13.92 4.77 29.40
N SER A 142 -12.99 3.82 29.47
CA SER A 142 -13.26 2.39 29.64
C SER A 142 -14.14 2.15 30.86
N LYS A 143 -15.21 1.37 30.68
CA LYS A 143 -16.03 0.83 31.78
C LYS A 143 -15.29 -0.26 32.54
#